data_AF-F7PG52-F1
#
_entry.id   AF-F7PG52-F1
#
_cell.length_a   1.000
_cell.length_b   1.000
_cell.length_c   1.000
_cell.angle_alpha   90.00
_cell.angle_beta   90.00
_cell.angle_gamma   90.00
#
_symmetry.space_group_name_H-M   'P 1'
#
loop_
_entity.id
_entity.type
_entity.pdbx_description
1 polymer ?
#
loop_
_entity_poly.entity_id
_entity_poly.type
_entity_poly.pdbx_seq_one_letter_code
_entity_poly.pdbx_strand_id
1 'polypeptide(L)'
;MSGGTASGIVAGIRIDLQRLHETWMEIVYPRQRDAADTVLGKWTPNTQTGWIAYRLWGALGALLVGILYPLVLLGYVFRAQTSRIDLAAARIGAIGVFVVLVVLWGALSAFARYQFSTSGFIAVLAASVVAVVAGLLAYAFSRVGGRLTTVVFAYPFGVTALLLPPVVAALYSPTLAETVFSRSTAIARWINDNLLDVYNINQRLRRSYDLRGIAHAAMWFAISIPVGWLVGTVVTLANYVRPGR
;
A
#
# COMPACT_ATOMS: atom_id res chain seq x y z
N MET A 1 -4.60 -37.64 7.01
CA MET A 1 -5.75 -37.12 6.22
C MET A 1 -5.44 -35.69 5.80
N SER A 2 -4.97 -35.45 4.56
CA SER A 2 -4.47 -34.14 4.08
C SER A 2 -5.02 -33.72 2.70
N GLY A 3 -6.06 -34.39 2.18
CA GLY A 3 -6.59 -34.15 0.83
C GLY A 3 -7.65 -33.04 0.70
N GLY A 4 -8.21 -32.53 1.80
CA GLY A 4 -9.32 -31.56 1.77
C GLY A 4 -8.91 -30.11 1.49
N THR A 5 -7.70 -29.72 1.89
CA THR A 5 -7.24 -28.32 1.83
C THR A 5 -6.70 -27.93 0.46
N ALA A 6 -5.99 -28.84 -0.22
CA ALA A 6 -5.42 -28.59 -1.54
C ALA A 6 -6.48 -28.40 -2.64
N SER A 7 -7.55 -29.21 -2.60
CA SER A 7 -8.70 -29.07 -3.51
C SER A 7 -9.39 -27.71 -3.33
N GLY A 8 -9.55 -27.25 -2.09
CA GLY A 8 -10.13 -25.95 -1.78
C GLY A 8 -9.28 -24.76 -2.25
N ILE A 9 -7.94 -24.85 -2.16
CA ILE A 9 -7.05 -23.80 -2.64
C ILE A 9 -7.10 -23.70 -4.16
N VAL A 10 -6.90 -24.81 -4.88
CA VAL A 10 -6.90 -24.81 -6.35
C VAL A 10 -8.26 -24.35 -6.90
N ALA A 11 -9.36 -24.79 -6.30
CA ALA A 11 -10.70 -24.29 -6.65
C ALA A 11 -10.83 -22.79 -6.42
N GLY A 12 -10.31 -22.27 -5.31
CA GLY A 12 -10.29 -20.83 -5.02
C GLY A 12 -9.49 -20.03 -6.05
N ILE A 13 -8.29 -20.48 -6.40
CA ILE A 13 -7.44 -19.85 -7.42
C ILE A 13 -8.18 -19.81 -8.77
N ARG A 14 -8.80 -20.93 -9.16
CA ARG A 14 -9.57 -21.01 -10.41
C ARG A 14 -10.71 -19.99 -10.45
N ILE A 15 -11.47 -19.87 -9.34
CA ILE A 15 -12.57 -18.90 -9.23
C ILE A 15 -12.05 -17.47 -9.34
N ASP A 16 -10.95 -17.14 -8.65
CA ASP A 16 -10.37 -15.80 -8.67
C ASP A 16 -9.89 -15.41 -10.08
N LEU A 17 -9.16 -16.31 -10.74
CA LEU A 17 -8.68 -16.11 -12.12
C LEU A 17 -9.85 -15.97 -13.10
N GLN A 18 -10.87 -16.81 -12.98
CA GLN A 18 -12.07 -16.74 -13.82
C GLN A 18 -12.78 -15.41 -13.65
N ARG A 19 -13.02 -14.97 -12.41
CA ARG A 19 -13.69 -13.69 -12.12
C ARG A 19 -12.92 -12.48 -12.64
N LEU A 20 -11.58 -12.48 -12.49
CA LEU A 20 -10.73 -11.43 -13.03
C LEU A 20 -10.79 -11.38 -14.57
N HIS A 21 -10.68 -12.54 -15.21
CA HIS A 21 -10.73 -12.63 -16.66
C HIS A 21 -12.11 -12.27 -17.23
N GLU A 22 -13.19 -12.72 -16.60
CA GLU A 22 -14.54 -12.35 -17.00
C GLU A 22 -14.80 -10.86 -16.83
N THR A 23 -14.29 -10.24 -15.75
CA THR A 23 -14.36 -8.78 -15.56
C THR A 23 -13.66 -8.04 -16.71
N TRP A 24 -12.50 -8.54 -17.15
CA TRP A 24 -11.78 -7.97 -18.30
C TRP A 24 -12.58 -8.12 -19.60
N MET A 25 -13.12 -9.31 -19.84
CA MET A 25 -13.94 -9.57 -21.03
C MET A 25 -15.18 -8.68 -21.05
N GLU A 26 -15.77 -8.40 -19.89
CA GLU A 26 -16.96 -7.58 -19.73
C GLU A 26 -16.80 -6.11 -20.11
N ILE A 27 -15.55 -5.60 -20.15
CA ILE A 27 -15.25 -4.23 -20.59
C ILE A 27 -15.71 -4.00 -22.03
N VAL A 28 -15.57 -5.00 -22.89
CA VAL A 28 -15.87 -4.90 -24.33
C VAL A 28 -17.10 -5.75 -24.69
N TYR A 29 -17.24 -6.92 -24.08
CA TYR A 29 -18.27 -7.88 -24.42
C TYR A 29 -19.23 -8.05 -23.24
N PRO A 30 -20.52 -7.69 -23.37
CA PRO A 30 -21.44 -7.76 -22.24
C PRO A 30 -21.70 -9.21 -21.81
N ARG A 31 -22.22 -9.41 -20.59
CA ARG A 31 -22.65 -10.74 -20.08
C ARG A 31 -21.52 -11.76 -20.07
N GLN A 32 -20.41 -11.41 -19.45
CA GLN A 32 -19.26 -12.32 -19.30
C GLN A 32 -19.14 -12.83 -17.87
N ARG A 33 -19.31 -11.95 -16.88
CA ARG A 33 -19.22 -12.28 -15.47
C ARG A 33 -20.50 -12.90 -14.95
N ASP A 34 -20.36 -14.01 -14.21
CA ASP A 34 -21.46 -14.73 -13.56
C ASP A 34 -22.63 -15.11 -14.53
N ALA A 35 -22.37 -15.07 -15.84
CA ALA A 35 -23.39 -15.24 -16.89
C ALA A 35 -23.58 -16.71 -17.33
N ALA A 36 -22.68 -17.61 -16.93
CA ALA A 36 -22.74 -19.03 -17.27
C ALA A 36 -24.00 -19.72 -16.71
N ASP A 37 -24.44 -19.29 -15.53
CA ASP A 37 -25.61 -19.85 -14.83
C ASP A 37 -26.90 -19.07 -15.14
N THR A 38 -26.87 -18.14 -16.10
CA THR A 38 -28.03 -17.37 -16.53
C THR A 38 -28.71 -18.02 -17.73
N VAL A 39 -30.03 -17.83 -17.87
CA VAL A 39 -30.83 -18.38 -18.98
C VAL A 39 -30.29 -17.98 -20.36
N LEU A 40 -29.68 -16.79 -20.46
CA LEU A 40 -29.14 -16.26 -21.72
C LEU A 40 -27.70 -16.71 -22.01
N GLY A 41 -27.01 -17.31 -21.04
CA GLY A 41 -25.60 -17.71 -21.15
C GLY A 41 -24.64 -16.55 -21.40
N LYS A 42 -23.37 -16.89 -21.62
CA LYS A 42 -22.32 -15.91 -21.98
C LYS A 42 -22.52 -15.41 -23.40
N TRP A 43 -22.27 -14.12 -23.62
CA TRP A 43 -22.24 -13.57 -24.97
C TRP A 43 -21.09 -14.18 -25.77
N THR A 44 -21.37 -14.57 -27.01
CA THR A 44 -20.38 -15.06 -27.98
C THR A 44 -20.59 -14.40 -29.35
N PRO A 45 -19.51 -14.14 -30.10
CA PRO A 45 -19.62 -13.56 -31.44
C PRO A 45 -20.18 -14.57 -32.44
N ASN A 46 -20.94 -14.09 -33.42
CA ASN A 46 -21.51 -14.88 -34.52
C ASN A 46 -20.75 -14.77 -35.85
N THR A 47 -19.70 -13.93 -35.90
CA THR A 47 -18.86 -13.71 -37.09
C THR A 47 -17.43 -14.17 -36.87
N GLN A 48 -16.73 -14.55 -37.95
CA GLN A 48 -15.33 -14.98 -37.89
C GLN A 48 -14.40 -13.88 -37.35
N THR A 49 -14.56 -12.64 -37.84
CA THR A 49 -13.80 -11.48 -37.35
C THR A 49 -14.09 -11.20 -35.87
N GLY A 50 -15.36 -11.33 -35.45
CA GLY A 50 -15.75 -11.21 -34.04
C GLY A 50 -15.06 -12.25 -33.15
N TRP A 51 -14.93 -13.49 -33.63
CA TRP A 51 -14.20 -14.55 -32.92
C TRP A 51 -12.71 -14.26 -32.76
N ILE A 52 -12.06 -13.68 -33.77
CA ILE A 52 -10.65 -13.28 -33.70
C ILE A 52 -10.47 -12.16 -32.68
N ALA A 53 -11.28 -11.10 -32.77
CA ALA A 53 -11.23 -9.99 -31.82
C ALA A 53 -11.49 -10.45 -30.37
N TYR A 54 -12.48 -11.33 -30.18
CA TYR A 54 -12.81 -11.91 -28.88
C TYR A 54 -11.64 -12.68 -28.27
N ARG A 55 -10.95 -13.49 -29.07
CA ARG A 55 -9.77 -14.26 -28.61
C ARG A 55 -8.56 -13.38 -28.34
N LEU A 56 -8.30 -12.37 -29.17
CA LEU A 56 -7.22 -11.42 -28.94
C LEU A 56 -7.45 -10.62 -27.66
N TRP A 57 -8.68 -10.14 -27.44
CA TRP A 57 -9.06 -9.46 -26.21
C TRP A 57 -8.91 -10.39 -24.99
N GLY A 58 -9.35 -11.64 -25.10
CA GLY A 58 -9.13 -12.65 -24.07
C GLY A 58 -7.65 -12.91 -23.80
N ALA A 59 -6.82 -13.04 -24.83
CA ALA A 59 -5.37 -13.27 -24.65
C ALA A 59 -4.69 -12.10 -23.91
N LEU A 60 -5.04 -10.86 -24.26
CA LEU A 60 -4.60 -9.67 -23.53
C LEU A 60 -5.07 -9.70 -22.08
N GLY A 61 -6.32 -10.11 -21.86
CA GLY A 61 -6.88 -10.31 -20.53
C GLY A 61 -6.13 -11.35 -19.72
N ALA A 62 -5.78 -12.49 -20.30
CA ALA A 62 -5.02 -13.54 -19.63
C ALA A 62 -3.63 -13.05 -19.20
N LEU A 63 -2.95 -12.28 -20.06
CA LEU A 63 -1.66 -11.66 -19.72
C LEU A 63 -1.81 -10.66 -18.57
N LEU A 64 -2.82 -9.79 -18.64
CA LEU A 64 -3.10 -8.82 -17.58
C LEU A 64 -3.45 -9.51 -16.26
N VAL A 65 -4.27 -10.56 -16.29
CA VAL A 65 -4.61 -11.37 -15.10
C VAL A 65 -3.36 -12.03 -14.52
N GLY A 66 -2.42 -12.50 -15.34
CA GLY A 66 -1.13 -13.02 -14.89
C GLY A 66 -0.31 -12.01 -14.08
N ILE A 67 -0.40 -10.72 -14.42
CA ILE A 67 0.27 -9.62 -13.70
C ILE A 67 -0.53 -9.20 -12.45
N LEU A 68 -1.85 -9.10 -12.56
CA LEU A 68 -2.71 -8.64 -11.46
C LEU A 68 -2.88 -9.69 -10.36
N TYR A 69 -2.84 -10.98 -10.69
CA TYR A 69 -3.12 -12.03 -9.72
C TYR A 69 -2.09 -12.11 -8.58
N PRO A 70 -0.77 -12.00 -8.81
CA PRO A 70 0.20 -11.83 -7.73
C PRO A 70 -0.09 -10.63 -6.82
N LEU A 71 -0.55 -9.51 -7.39
CA LEU A 71 -0.96 -8.34 -6.62
C LEU A 71 -2.21 -8.62 -5.79
N VAL A 72 -3.19 -9.36 -6.31
CA VAL A 72 -4.37 -9.80 -5.55
C VAL A 72 -3.95 -10.65 -4.34
N LEU A 73 -3.03 -11.59 -4.52
CA LEU A 73 -2.50 -12.41 -3.43
C LEU A 73 -1.81 -11.57 -2.36
N LEU A 74 -0.98 -10.61 -2.79
CA LEU A 74 -0.37 -9.63 -1.89
C LEU A 74 -1.44 -8.83 -1.13
N GLY A 75 -2.53 -8.46 -1.79
CA GLY A 75 -3.67 -7.77 -1.19
C GLY A 75 -4.40 -8.61 -0.16
N TYR A 76 -4.51 -9.92 -0.36
CA TYR A 76 -5.05 -10.82 0.67
C TYR A 76 -4.17 -10.85 1.92
N VAL A 77 -2.84 -10.87 1.77
CA VAL A 77 -1.90 -10.82 2.90
C VAL A 77 -2.04 -9.50 3.65
N PHE A 78 -1.96 -8.36 2.95
CA PHE A 78 -2.11 -7.06 3.59
C PHE A 78 -3.47 -6.90 4.26
N ARG A 79 -4.55 -7.28 3.59
CA ARG A 79 -5.89 -7.26 4.17
C ARG A 79 -5.98 -8.08 5.45
N ALA A 80 -5.40 -9.28 5.48
CA ALA A 80 -5.45 -10.14 6.67
C ALA A 80 -4.71 -9.53 7.86
N GLN A 81 -3.61 -8.79 7.62
CA GLN A 81 -2.90 -8.08 8.68
C GLN A 81 -3.67 -6.82 9.11
N THR A 82 -4.11 -6.01 8.15
CA THR A 82 -4.84 -4.77 8.42
C THR A 82 -6.18 -5.04 9.11
N SER A 83 -6.92 -6.09 8.75
CA SER A 83 -8.21 -6.39 9.39
C SER A 83 -8.08 -6.76 10.86
N ARG A 84 -7.01 -7.49 11.25
CA ARG A 84 -6.73 -7.81 12.65
C ARG A 84 -6.44 -6.56 13.46
N ILE A 85 -5.61 -5.68 12.92
CA ILE A 85 -5.25 -4.41 13.55
C ILE A 85 -6.47 -3.50 13.64
N ASP A 86 -7.27 -3.42 12.58
CA ASP A 86 -8.45 -2.55 12.52
C ASP A 86 -9.59 -3.05 13.43
N LEU A 87 -9.76 -4.36 13.59
CA LEU A 87 -10.66 -4.95 14.59
C LEU A 87 -10.23 -4.61 16.02
N ALA A 88 -8.94 -4.73 16.32
CA ALA A 88 -8.40 -4.35 17.63
C ALA A 88 -8.59 -2.84 17.88
N ALA A 89 -8.27 -2.00 16.89
CA ALA A 89 -8.45 -0.56 16.95
C ALA A 89 -9.93 -0.15 17.04
N ALA A 90 -10.83 -0.89 16.41
CA ALA A 90 -12.28 -0.67 16.49
C ALA A 90 -12.80 -0.90 17.92
N ARG A 91 -12.31 -1.95 18.58
CA ARG A 91 -12.75 -2.34 19.92
C ARG A 91 -12.32 -1.36 21.00
N ILE A 92 -11.12 -0.82 20.89
CA ILE A 92 -10.57 0.12 21.87
C ILE A 92 -10.93 1.60 21.58
N GLY A 93 -11.43 1.88 20.36
CA GLY A 93 -11.84 3.22 19.93
C GLY A 93 -10.67 4.20 19.78
N ALA A 94 -10.99 5.45 19.40
CA ALA A 94 -9.99 6.49 19.16
C ALA A 94 -9.11 6.76 20.39
N ILE A 95 -9.73 6.82 21.57
CA ILE A 95 -9.02 7.04 22.84
C ILE A 95 -8.08 5.87 23.14
N GLY A 96 -8.55 4.63 22.96
CA GLY A 96 -7.71 3.45 23.19
C GLY A 96 -6.53 3.39 22.22
N VAL A 97 -6.74 3.70 20.94
CA VAL A 97 -5.65 3.80 19.96
C VAL A 97 -4.63 4.86 20.37
N PHE A 98 -5.11 6.04 20.77
CA PHE A 98 -4.24 7.12 21.27
C PHE A 98 -3.41 6.66 22.48
N VAL A 99 -4.05 6.07 23.49
CA VAL A 99 -3.36 5.57 24.70
C VAL A 99 -2.32 4.51 24.33
N VAL A 100 -2.67 3.54 23.49
CA VAL A 100 -1.73 2.49 23.05
C VAL A 100 -0.52 3.11 22.33
N LEU A 101 -0.75 4.07 21.43
CA LEU A 101 0.32 4.75 20.71
C LEU A 101 1.23 5.54 21.65
N VAL A 102 0.64 6.32 22.57
CA VAL A 102 1.40 7.11 23.55
C VAL A 102 2.20 6.20 24.49
N VAL A 103 1.61 5.11 24.96
CA VAL A 103 2.30 4.15 25.85
C VAL A 103 3.43 3.45 25.10
N LEU A 104 3.18 2.95 23.89
CA LEU A 104 4.18 2.21 23.10
C LEU A 104 5.38 3.11 22.76
N TRP A 105 5.11 4.28 22.18
CA TRP A 105 6.17 5.21 21.77
C TRP A 105 6.78 5.98 22.94
N GLY A 106 5.99 6.25 23.98
CA GLY A 106 6.47 6.86 25.23
C GLY A 106 7.40 5.93 25.99
N ALA A 107 7.07 4.63 26.08
CA ALA A 107 7.95 3.63 26.67
C ALA A 107 9.26 3.49 25.87
N LEU A 108 9.19 3.52 24.53
CA LEU A 108 10.39 3.53 23.69
C LEU A 108 11.25 4.78 23.93
N SER A 109 10.64 5.94 24.07
CA SER A 109 11.34 7.19 24.39
C SER A 109 11.97 7.17 25.79
N ALA A 110 11.27 6.61 26.78
CA ALA A 110 11.79 6.42 28.13
C ALA A 110 12.99 5.44 28.12
N PHE A 111 12.88 4.32 27.42
CA PHE A 111 13.99 3.38 27.24
C PHE A 111 15.19 4.04 26.57
N ALA A 112 14.95 4.83 25.52
CA ALA A 112 16.00 5.59 24.84
C ALA A 112 16.71 6.60 25.76
N ARG A 113 16.00 7.18 26.74
CA ARG A 113 16.59 8.07 27.74
C ARG A 113 17.61 7.36 28.64
N TYR A 114 17.38 6.09 28.96
CA TYR A 114 18.29 5.29 29.78
C TYR A 114 19.48 4.77 28.98
N GLN A 115 19.28 4.45 27.70
CA GLN A 115 20.30 3.79 26.88
C GLN A 115 21.17 4.74 26.05
N PHE A 116 20.66 5.92 25.68
CA PHE A 116 21.32 6.81 24.73
C PHE A 116 21.65 8.19 25.31
N SER A 117 22.52 8.92 24.60
CA SER A 117 22.80 10.33 24.87
C SER A 117 21.53 11.18 24.76
N THR A 118 21.59 12.41 25.30
CA THR A 118 20.48 13.37 25.19
C THR A 118 20.04 13.60 23.74
N SER A 119 20.99 13.62 22.79
CA SER A 119 20.68 13.71 21.35
C SER A 119 19.94 12.49 20.82
N GLY A 120 20.36 11.27 21.21
CA GLY A 120 19.65 10.04 20.88
C GLY A 120 18.24 9.97 21.47
N PHE A 121 18.05 10.48 22.69
CA PHE A 121 16.72 10.63 23.30
C PHE A 121 15.82 11.59 22.50
N ILE A 122 16.32 12.79 22.15
CA ILE A 122 15.56 13.77 21.36
C ILE A 122 15.19 13.19 19.99
N ALA A 123 16.10 12.42 19.37
CA ALA A 123 15.84 11.72 18.12
C ALA A 123 14.62 10.78 18.21
N VAL A 124 14.59 9.93 19.23
CA VAL A 124 13.49 8.98 19.45
C VAL A 124 12.21 9.70 19.82
N LEU A 125 12.28 10.77 20.61
CA LEU A 125 11.12 11.57 20.99
C LEU A 125 10.47 12.25 19.77
N ALA A 126 11.27 12.90 18.92
CA ALA A 126 10.77 13.55 17.71
C ALA A 126 10.15 12.52 16.73
N ALA A 127 10.82 11.37 16.55
CA ALA A 127 10.31 10.26 15.76
C ALA A 127 8.97 9.71 16.31
N SER A 128 8.86 9.59 17.63
CA SER A 128 7.65 9.12 18.32
C SER A 128 6.46 10.05 18.08
N VAL A 129 6.65 11.37 18.20
CA VAL A 129 5.58 12.35 17.94
C VAL A 129 5.05 12.21 16.51
N VAL A 130 5.95 12.10 15.54
CA VAL A 130 5.58 11.92 14.12
C VAL A 130 4.82 10.62 13.91
N ALA A 131 5.28 9.51 14.51
CA ALA A 131 4.61 8.21 14.43
C ALA A 131 3.18 8.27 14.99
N VAL A 132 3.02 8.89 16.16
CA VAL A 132 1.71 9.02 16.84
C VAL A 132 0.76 9.86 15.99
N VAL A 133 1.18 11.05 15.54
CA VAL A 133 0.32 11.95 14.74
C VAL A 133 -0.09 11.29 13.42
N ALA A 134 0.86 10.69 12.69
CA ALA A 134 0.55 10.00 11.45
C ALA A 134 -0.36 8.78 11.67
N GLY A 135 -0.14 8.00 12.73
CA GLY A 135 -0.98 6.87 13.11
C GLY A 135 -2.41 7.27 13.45
N LEU A 136 -2.59 8.38 14.19
CA LEU A 136 -3.91 8.92 14.51
C LEU A 136 -4.64 9.43 13.27
N LEU A 137 -3.94 10.11 12.35
CA LEU A 137 -4.52 10.54 11.08
C LEU A 137 -4.93 9.33 10.24
N ALA A 138 -4.09 8.30 10.16
CA ALA A 138 -4.42 7.06 9.46
C ALA A 138 -5.69 6.41 10.03
N TYR A 139 -5.80 6.35 11.36
CA TYR A 139 -6.99 5.85 12.05
C TYR A 139 -8.22 6.72 11.78
N ALA A 140 -8.10 8.06 11.89
CA ALA A 140 -9.23 8.95 11.65
C ALA A 140 -9.77 8.80 10.22
N PHE A 141 -8.89 8.79 9.21
CA PHE A 141 -9.30 8.62 7.82
C PHE A 141 -9.79 7.22 7.48
N SER A 142 -9.41 6.18 8.25
CA SER A 142 -10.01 4.85 8.10
C SER A 142 -11.44 4.77 8.65
N ARG A 143 -11.83 5.71 9.53
CA ARG A 143 -13.14 5.73 10.20
C ARG A 143 -14.14 6.71 9.59
N VAL A 144 -13.67 7.88 9.16
CA VAL A 144 -14.55 8.98 8.72
C VAL A 144 -15.07 8.76 7.28
N GLY A 145 -14.39 7.95 6.47
CA GLY A 145 -14.73 7.82 5.04
C GLY A 145 -14.87 6.39 4.53
N GLY A 146 -15.50 6.27 3.36
CA GLY A 146 -15.58 5.02 2.62
C GLY A 146 -14.23 4.62 1.99
N ARG A 147 -14.28 3.60 1.12
CA ARG A 147 -13.09 2.99 0.49
C ARG A 147 -12.12 3.99 -0.13
N LEU A 148 -12.64 5.05 -0.78
CA LEU A 148 -11.82 6.07 -1.42
C LEU A 148 -10.99 6.87 -0.41
N THR A 149 -11.59 7.32 0.69
CA THR A 149 -10.88 8.05 1.76
C THR A 149 -9.80 7.18 2.39
N THR A 150 -10.07 5.89 2.59
CA THR A 150 -9.07 4.96 3.12
C THR A 150 -7.87 4.84 2.17
N VAL A 151 -8.10 4.66 0.88
CA VAL A 151 -7.04 4.54 -0.14
C VAL A 151 -6.25 5.84 -0.29
N VAL A 152 -6.93 6.98 -0.37
CA VAL A 152 -6.29 8.27 -0.65
C VAL A 152 -5.54 8.83 0.56
N PHE A 153 -6.04 8.61 1.79
CA PHE A 153 -5.49 9.23 2.99
C PHE A 153 -4.99 8.23 4.02
N ALA A 154 -5.81 7.26 4.42
CA ALA A 154 -5.47 6.37 5.54
C ALA A 154 -4.20 5.54 5.26
N TYR A 155 -4.09 4.94 4.07
CA TYR A 155 -2.91 4.16 3.71
C TYR A 155 -1.62 5.01 3.63
N PRO A 156 -1.60 6.18 2.94
CA PRO A 156 -0.44 7.08 2.98
C PRO A 156 0.01 7.48 4.39
N PHE A 157 -0.93 7.85 5.28
CA PHE A 157 -0.58 8.18 6.66
C PHE A 157 -0.11 6.96 7.46
N GLY A 158 -0.67 5.77 7.20
CA GLY A 158 -0.20 4.52 7.78
C GLY A 158 1.23 4.19 7.37
N VAL A 159 1.57 4.37 6.08
CA VAL A 159 2.94 4.21 5.58
C VAL A 159 3.86 5.28 6.15
N THR A 160 3.40 6.52 6.28
CA THR A 160 4.14 7.62 6.92
C THR A 160 4.50 7.27 8.36
N ALA A 161 3.55 6.75 9.14
CA ALA A 161 3.76 6.36 10.53
C ALA A 161 4.82 5.26 10.70
N LEU A 162 5.08 4.47 9.64
CA LEU A 162 6.10 3.42 9.64
C LEU A 162 7.46 3.92 9.12
N LEU A 163 7.47 4.70 8.04
CA LEU A 163 8.70 5.05 7.33
C LEU A 163 9.34 6.35 7.80
N LEU A 164 8.55 7.32 8.25
CA LEU A 164 9.05 8.64 8.60
C LEU A 164 9.79 8.70 9.95
N PRO A 165 9.41 7.94 11.01
CA PRO A 165 10.07 8.04 12.31
C PRO A 165 11.60 7.81 12.27
N PRO A 166 12.14 6.78 11.58
CA PRO A 166 13.59 6.60 11.46
C PRO A 166 14.31 7.77 10.78
N VAL A 167 13.67 8.40 9.79
CA VAL A 167 14.22 9.54 9.04
C VAL A 167 14.26 10.78 9.92
N VAL A 168 13.21 11.00 10.72
CA VAL A 168 13.14 12.10 11.68
C VAL A 168 14.16 11.90 12.80
N ALA A 169 14.33 10.68 13.30
CA ALA A 169 15.38 10.37 14.28
C ALA A 169 16.78 10.69 13.74
N ALA A 170 17.03 10.43 12.45
CA ALA A 170 18.31 10.74 11.81
C ALA A 170 18.63 12.24 11.78
N LEU A 171 17.64 13.14 11.91
CA LEU A 171 17.88 14.59 11.99
C LEU A 171 18.62 14.99 13.27
N TYR A 172 18.49 14.19 14.33
CA TYR A 172 19.00 14.49 15.66
C TYR A 172 20.14 13.57 16.08
N SER A 173 20.46 12.54 15.28
CA SER A 173 21.49 11.55 15.57
C SER A 173 22.47 11.40 14.42
N PRO A 174 23.75 11.79 14.59
CA PRO A 174 24.78 11.68 13.55
C PRO A 174 24.99 10.25 13.04
N THR A 175 24.95 9.26 13.93
CA THR A 175 25.11 7.84 13.56
C THR A 175 23.99 7.34 12.66
N LEU A 176 22.75 7.79 12.91
CA LEU A 176 21.62 7.51 12.04
C LEU A 176 21.68 8.34 10.76
N ALA A 177 22.13 9.59 10.82
CA ALA A 177 22.29 10.45 9.66
C ALA A 177 23.24 9.84 8.62
N GLU A 178 24.40 9.31 9.03
CA GLU A 178 25.38 8.72 8.11
C GLU A 178 24.79 7.54 7.32
N THR A 179 24.01 6.69 7.96
CA THR A 179 23.41 5.52 7.29
C THR A 179 22.12 5.88 6.54
N VAL A 180 21.22 6.62 7.17
CA VAL A 180 19.89 6.93 6.61
C VAL A 180 19.99 7.99 5.52
N PHE A 181 20.74 9.09 5.71
CA PHE A 181 20.85 10.14 4.69
C PHE A 181 21.74 9.73 3.52
N SER A 182 22.78 8.91 3.74
CA SER A 182 23.57 8.37 2.62
C SER A 182 22.70 7.52 1.68
N ARG A 183 21.92 6.58 2.25
CA ARG A 183 20.97 5.76 1.48
C ARG A 183 19.88 6.61 0.83
N SER A 184 19.32 7.57 1.56
CA SER A 184 18.28 8.46 1.05
C SER A 184 18.80 9.32 -0.10
N THR A 185 20.05 9.77 -0.06
CA THR A 185 20.67 10.53 -1.15
C THR A 185 20.93 9.65 -2.37
N ALA A 186 21.30 8.38 -2.19
CA ALA A 186 21.40 7.43 -3.29
C ALA A 186 20.04 7.19 -3.98
N ILE A 187 18.97 7.01 -3.19
CA ILE A 187 17.60 6.89 -3.70
C ILE A 187 17.18 8.17 -4.43
N ALA A 188 17.45 9.34 -3.85
CA ALA A 188 17.12 10.62 -4.47
C ALA A 188 17.80 10.77 -5.83
N ARG A 189 19.11 10.44 -5.93
CA ARG A 189 19.84 10.46 -7.21
C ARG A 189 19.23 9.46 -8.20
N TRP A 190 18.94 8.23 -7.77
CA TRP A 190 18.34 7.22 -8.64
C TRP A 190 16.97 7.66 -9.19
N ILE A 191 16.09 8.18 -8.33
CA ILE A 191 14.78 8.71 -8.76
C ILE A 191 14.99 9.83 -9.77
N ASN A 192 15.93 10.73 -9.48
CA ASN A 192 16.17 11.90 -10.31
C ASN A 192 16.73 11.53 -11.69
N ASP A 193 17.65 10.57 -11.73
CA ASP A 193 18.37 10.17 -12.94
C ASP A 193 17.58 9.14 -13.78
N ASN A 194 16.58 8.44 -13.22
CA ASN A 194 15.81 7.43 -13.95
C ASN A 194 14.34 7.82 -14.18
N LEU A 195 13.69 8.40 -13.16
CA LEU A 195 12.25 8.70 -13.20
C LEU A 195 11.96 10.16 -13.59
N LEU A 196 12.83 11.09 -13.17
CA LEU A 196 12.64 12.54 -13.39
C LEU A 196 13.55 13.12 -14.49
N ASP A 197 14.25 12.25 -15.24
CA ASP A 197 15.00 12.64 -16.44
C ASP A 197 14.09 12.91 -17.65
N VAL A 198 12.78 13.05 -17.41
CA VAL A 198 11.79 13.45 -18.40
C VAL A 198 11.46 14.94 -18.18
N TYR A 199 11.64 15.77 -19.20
CA TYR A 199 11.38 17.22 -19.21
C TYR A 199 12.26 18.11 -18.31
N ASN A 200 13.50 17.72 -18.00
CA ASN A 200 14.49 18.59 -17.34
C ASN A 200 14.10 19.07 -15.92
N ILE A 201 13.14 18.38 -15.28
CA ILE A 201 12.72 18.61 -13.89
C ILE A 201 13.90 18.41 -12.92
N ASN A 202 14.81 17.51 -13.29
CA ASN A 202 16.06 17.20 -12.61
C ASN A 202 16.92 18.47 -12.33
N GLN A 203 17.06 19.37 -13.31
CA GLN A 203 17.82 20.62 -13.13
C GLN A 203 17.15 21.62 -12.18
N ARG A 204 15.81 21.65 -12.11
CA ARG A 204 15.05 22.51 -11.17
C ARG A 204 15.15 22.01 -9.73
N LEU A 205 15.06 20.70 -9.52
CA LEU A 205 15.26 20.12 -8.19
C LEU A 205 16.71 20.30 -7.71
N ARG A 206 17.71 20.08 -8.57
CA ARG A 206 19.13 20.27 -8.24
C ARG A 206 19.50 21.72 -7.88
N ARG A 207 18.85 22.72 -8.47
CA ARG A 207 19.08 24.15 -8.14
C ARG A 207 18.36 24.62 -6.88
N SER A 208 17.27 23.95 -6.49
CA SER A 208 16.40 24.42 -5.39
C SER A 208 16.58 23.63 -4.09
N TYR A 209 17.06 22.38 -4.16
CA TYR A 209 17.18 21.50 -3.00
C TYR A 209 18.64 21.14 -2.74
N ASP A 210 19.22 21.84 -1.77
CA ASP A 210 20.30 21.27 -0.98
C ASP A 210 19.64 20.26 -0.01
N LEU A 211 19.93 18.97 -0.18
CA LEU A 211 19.36 17.89 0.64
C LEU A 211 19.95 17.95 2.07
N ARG A 212 19.52 18.96 2.84
CA ARG A 212 19.87 19.12 4.25
C ARG A 212 18.73 18.59 5.10
N GLY A 213 19.03 17.56 5.91
CA GLY A 213 18.19 17.00 6.96
C GLY A 213 16.69 16.91 6.66
N ILE A 214 15.96 17.99 6.93
CA ILE A 214 14.50 18.08 6.76
C ILE A 214 14.06 17.75 5.32
N ALA A 215 14.89 18.06 4.31
CA ALA A 215 14.61 17.70 2.93
C ALA A 215 14.46 16.17 2.73
N HIS A 216 15.22 15.36 3.46
CA HIS A 216 15.07 13.89 3.43
C HIS A 216 13.75 13.46 4.05
N ALA A 217 13.31 14.09 5.15
CA ALA A 217 12.01 13.80 5.74
C ALA A 217 10.85 14.16 4.78
N ALA A 218 10.91 15.33 4.13
CA ALA A 218 9.91 15.73 3.15
C ALA A 218 9.87 14.78 1.93
N MET A 219 11.03 14.32 1.46
CA MET A 219 11.12 13.32 0.39
C MET A 219 10.48 11.99 0.81
N TRP A 220 10.78 11.47 1.99
CA TRP A 220 10.20 10.22 2.47
C TRP A 220 8.69 10.33 2.72
N PHE A 221 8.21 11.49 3.18
CA PHE A 221 6.79 11.78 3.24
C PHE A 221 6.16 11.76 1.84
N ALA A 222 6.78 12.39 0.85
CA ALA A 222 6.28 12.37 -0.53
C ALA A 222 6.28 10.96 -1.14
N ILE A 223 7.27 10.11 -0.84
CA ILE A 223 7.34 8.70 -1.26
C ILE A 223 6.26 7.85 -0.56
N SER A 224 5.92 8.18 0.70
CA SER A 224 4.91 7.45 1.46
C SER A 224 3.53 7.48 0.81
N ILE A 225 3.23 8.53 0.05
CA ILE A 225 1.94 8.74 -0.65
C ILE A 225 1.72 7.69 -1.75
N PRO A 226 2.56 7.59 -2.80
CA PRO A 226 2.38 6.58 -3.84
C PRO A 226 2.52 5.15 -3.30
N VAL A 227 3.37 4.91 -2.29
CA VAL A 227 3.46 3.60 -1.63
C VAL A 227 2.14 3.27 -0.90
N GLY A 228 1.57 4.22 -0.19
CA GLY A 228 0.25 4.09 0.45
C GLY A 228 -0.84 3.80 -0.57
N TRP A 229 -0.85 4.50 -1.71
CA TRP A 229 -1.81 4.22 -2.79
C TRP A 229 -1.63 2.83 -3.40
N LEU A 230 -0.39 2.36 -3.57
CA LEU A 230 -0.11 1.01 -4.04
C LEU A 230 -0.70 -0.02 -3.08
N VAL A 231 -0.42 0.10 -1.78
CA VAL A 231 -0.97 -0.81 -0.75
C VAL A 231 -2.50 -0.75 -0.74
N GLY A 232 -3.09 0.45 -0.75
CA GLY A 232 -4.54 0.64 -0.74
C GLY A 232 -5.22 0.09 -1.99
N THR A 233 -4.59 0.24 -3.16
CA THR A 233 -5.08 -0.30 -4.44
C THR A 233 -5.05 -1.82 -4.43
N VAL A 234 -3.96 -2.41 -3.95
CA VAL A 234 -3.78 -3.86 -3.86
C VAL A 234 -4.80 -4.50 -2.90
N VAL A 235 -5.03 -3.90 -1.72
CA VAL A 235 -6.07 -4.36 -0.78
C VAL A 235 -7.47 -4.18 -1.37
N THR A 236 -7.70 -3.07 -2.06
CA THR A 236 -8.94 -2.82 -2.79
C THR A 236 -9.16 -3.90 -3.85
N LEU A 237 -8.17 -4.20 -4.69
CA LEU A 237 -8.29 -5.22 -5.72
C LEU A 237 -8.63 -6.60 -5.12
N ALA A 238 -7.97 -6.98 -4.03
CA ALA A 238 -8.29 -8.19 -3.28
C ALA A 238 -9.75 -8.23 -2.79
N ASN A 239 -10.25 -7.13 -2.23
CA ASN A 239 -11.66 -7.03 -1.81
C ASN A 239 -12.65 -7.10 -2.97
N TYR A 240 -12.27 -6.66 -4.17
CA TYR A 240 -13.11 -6.78 -5.36
C TYR A 240 -13.21 -8.23 -5.84
N VAL A 241 -12.08 -8.94 -5.90
CA VAL A 241 -12.05 -10.35 -6.34
C VAL A 241 -12.81 -11.22 -5.34
N ARG A 242 -12.49 -11.08 -4.06
CA ARG A 242 -13.11 -11.83 -2.98
C ARG A 242 -13.49 -10.91 -1.83
N PRO A 243 -14.75 -10.44 -1.80
CA PRO A 243 -15.25 -9.65 -0.69
C PRO A 243 -14.98 -10.37 0.64
N GLY A 244 -14.44 -9.64 1.61
CA GLY A 244 -14.39 -10.14 2.99
C GLY A 244 -15.81 -10.36 3.48
N ARG A 245 -16.01 -11.41 4.26
CA ARG A 245 -17.22 -11.51 5.10
C ARG A 245 -17.11 -10.53 6.26
#